data_AF-A0A352F698-F1
#
_entry.id   AF-A0A352F698-F1
#
_cell.length_a   1.000
_cell.length_b   1.000
_cell.length_c   1.000
_cell.angle_alpha   90.00
_cell.angle_beta   90.00
_cell.angle_gamma   90.00
#
_symmetry.space_group_name_H-M   'P 1'
#
loop_
_entity.id
_entity.type
_entity.pdbx_description
1 polymer ?
#
loop_
_entity_poly.entity_id
_entity_poly.type
_entity_poly.pdbx_seq_one_letter_code
_entity_poly.pdbx_strand_id
1 'polypeptide(L)'
;MDCKIYQTDLIGFIKGNLTGEEMTRLREHLGKCPECRSFAGYLEETLGVIRIEKEIEPDPFLATRIEGLIQRRQLQPVRRSFSFNLIPALGFSLFILAGVFGGFGIGKLITPVHSSEAIVTSELRIVMDDLMLEPIETFLLEL
;
A
#
# COMPACT_ATOMS: atom_id res chain seq x y z
N MET A 1 33.82 -29.46 10.41
CA MET A 1 33.54 -29.97 9.05
C MET A 1 32.44 -29.19 8.33
N ASP A 2 32.25 -27.89 8.58
CA ASP A 2 31.47 -27.03 7.68
C ASP A 2 32.03 -25.59 7.70
N CYS A 3 33.32 -25.46 7.41
CA CYS A 3 33.99 -24.15 7.39
C CYS A 3 33.30 -23.17 6.44
N LYS A 4 32.68 -23.67 5.37
CA LYS A 4 31.97 -22.86 4.37
C LYS A 4 30.75 -22.13 4.96
N ILE A 5 30.02 -22.77 5.87
CA ILE A 5 28.85 -22.18 6.53
C ILE A 5 29.31 -21.05 7.47
N TYR A 6 30.35 -21.30 8.25
CA TYR A 6 30.89 -20.28 9.16
C TYR A 6 31.55 -19.11 8.42
N GLN A 7 32.14 -19.35 7.24
CA GLN A 7 32.73 -18.30 6.41
C GLN A 7 31.69 -17.34 5.83
N THR A 8 30.47 -17.78 5.51
CA THR A 8 29.40 -16.88 5.05
C THR A 8 28.89 -15.98 6.18
N ASP A 9 28.87 -16.51 7.40
CA ASP A 9 28.34 -15.81 8.57
C ASP A 9 29.35 -14.84 9.21
N LEU A 10 30.62 -14.94 8.83
CA LEU A 10 31.71 -14.12 9.36
C LEU A 10 31.51 -12.61 9.18
N ILE A 11 30.94 -12.19 8.05
CA ILE A 11 30.64 -10.77 7.81
C ILE A 11 29.54 -10.28 8.77
N GLY A 12 28.53 -11.13 9.01
CA GLY A 12 27.49 -10.87 10.00
C GLY A 12 28.05 -10.79 11.41
N PHE A 13 29.01 -11.66 11.74
CA PHE A 13 29.72 -11.67 13.02
C PHE A 13 30.51 -10.38 13.26
N ILE A 14 31.33 -9.96 12.30
CA ILE A 14 32.15 -8.74 12.39
C ILE A 14 31.25 -7.48 12.52
N LYS A 15 30.07 -7.49 11.88
CA LYS A 15 29.10 -6.38 11.96
C LYS A 15 28.17 -6.45 13.17
N GLY A 16 28.19 -7.53 13.95
CA GLY A 16 27.29 -7.72 15.10
C GLY A 16 25.84 -8.04 14.74
N ASN A 17 25.58 -8.57 13.54
CA ASN A 17 24.23 -8.83 13.00
C ASN A 17 23.74 -10.28 13.20
N LEU A 18 24.48 -11.13 13.91
CA LEU A 18 24.09 -12.52 14.20
C LEU A 18 23.27 -12.62 15.49
N THR A 19 22.40 -13.63 15.56
CA THR A 19 21.70 -13.95 16.81
C THR A 19 22.67 -14.48 17.87
N GLY A 20 22.30 -14.38 19.16
CA GLY A 20 23.20 -14.75 20.27
C GLY A 20 23.69 -16.21 20.24
N GLU A 21 22.85 -17.14 19.76
CA GLU A 21 23.22 -18.55 19.60
C GLU A 21 24.24 -18.75 18.47
N GLU A 22 24.01 -18.15 17.30
CA GLU A 22 24.90 -18.21 16.14
C GLU A 22 26.27 -17.59 16.46
N MET A 23 26.26 -16.47 17.18
CA MET A 23 27.48 -15.79 17.61
C MET A 23 28.33 -16.67 18.54
N THR A 24 27.68 -17.45 19.41
CA THR A 24 28.36 -18.35 20.34
C THR A 24 28.96 -19.55 19.61
N ARG A 25 28.19 -20.19 18.70
CA ARG A 25 28.67 -21.31 17.88
C ARG A 25 29.85 -20.91 17.00
N LEU A 26 29.79 -19.73 16.39
CA LEU A 26 30.86 -19.24 15.54
C LEU A 26 32.12 -18.87 16.34
N ARG A 27 32.00 -18.29 17.54
CA ARG A 27 33.16 -18.08 18.44
C ARG A 27 33.84 -19.40 18.80
N GLU A 28 33.06 -20.43 19.11
CA GLU A 28 33.60 -21.75 19.41
C GLU A 28 34.32 -22.34 18.20
N HIS A 29 33.76 -22.18 16.99
CA HIS A 29 34.40 -22.61 15.75
C HIS A 29 35.73 -21.88 15.49
N LEU A 30 35.79 -20.56 15.68
CA LEU A 30 37.01 -19.76 15.55
C LEU A 30 38.08 -20.13 16.59
N GLY A 31 37.66 -20.65 17.74
CA GLY A 31 38.56 -21.23 18.75
C GLY A 31 39.25 -22.52 18.30
N LYS A 32 38.55 -23.33 17.48
CA LYS A 32 38.99 -24.67 17.07
C LYS A 32 39.60 -24.73 15.67
N CYS A 33 39.22 -23.82 14.76
CA CYS A 33 39.64 -23.83 13.35
C CYS A 33 40.62 -22.69 13.04
N PRO A 34 41.90 -22.98 12.73
CA PRO A 34 42.89 -21.95 12.40
C PRO A 34 42.60 -21.27 11.05
N GLU A 35 42.08 -21.99 10.06
CA GLU A 35 41.77 -21.41 8.73
C GLU A 35 40.66 -20.36 8.79
N CYS A 36 39.57 -20.65 9.52
CA CYS A 36 38.50 -19.68 9.69
C CYS A 36 38.95 -18.46 10.51
N ARG A 37 39.91 -18.64 11.43
CA ARG A 37 40.52 -17.54 12.19
C ARG A 37 41.38 -16.64 11.30
N SER A 38 42.22 -17.21 10.45
CA SER A 38 43.00 -16.41 9.50
C SER A 38 42.11 -15.66 8.51
N PHE A 39 41.03 -16.30 8.05
CA PHE A 39 40.05 -15.67 7.16
C PHE A 39 39.27 -14.55 7.86
N ALA A 40 38.96 -14.70 9.16
CA ALA A 40 38.37 -13.64 9.97
C ALA A 40 39.28 -12.42 10.07
N GLY A 41 40.57 -12.62 10.35
CA GLY A 41 41.54 -11.53 10.39
C GLY A 41 41.66 -10.77 9.07
N TYR A 42 41.72 -11.50 7.95
CA TYR A 42 41.74 -10.89 6.61
C TYR A 42 40.48 -10.06 6.33
N LEU A 43 39.30 -10.56 6.70
CA LEU A 43 38.04 -9.83 6.54
C LEU A 43 37.96 -8.60 7.44
N GLU A 44 38.43 -8.68 8.70
CA GLU A 44 38.49 -7.52 9.60
C GLU A 44 39.40 -6.42 9.07
N GLU A 45 40.57 -6.78 8.54
CA GLU A 45 41.50 -5.83 7.92
C GLU A 45 40.87 -5.15 6.70
N THR A 46 40.31 -5.95 5.78
CA THR A 46 39.67 -5.44 4.56
C THR A 46 38.49 -4.51 4.86
N LEU A 47 37.63 -4.90 5.81
CA LEU A 47 36.50 -4.07 6.24
C LEU A 47 36.94 -2.87 7.09
N GLY A 48 38.09 -2.95 7.74
CA GLY A 48 38.72 -1.86 8.51
C GLY A 48 39.07 -0.67 7.62
N VAL A 49 39.64 -0.92 6.44
CA VAL A 49 39.96 0.13 5.44
C VAL A 49 38.70 0.91 5.06
N ILE A 50 37.61 0.20 4.73
CA ILE A 50 36.31 0.81 4.38
C ILE A 50 35.78 1.66 5.54
N ARG A 51 35.98 1.22 6.79
CA ARG A 51 35.52 1.95 7.97
C ARG A 51 36.24 3.29 8.14
N ILE A 52 37.56 3.29 7.92
CA ILE A 52 38.40 4.49 8.00
C ILE A 52 38.06 5.45 6.85
N GLU A 53 37.92 4.96 5.63
CA GLU A 53 37.56 5.80 4.48
C GLU A 53 36.14 6.37 4.57
N LYS A 54 35.23 5.62 5.20
CA LYS A 54 33.84 6.03 5.42
C LYS A 54 33.67 6.83 6.72
N GLU A 55 34.74 7.11 7.45
CA GLU A 55 34.71 7.99 8.61
C GLU A 55 34.52 9.43 8.11
N ILE A 56 33.27 9.75 7.80
CA ILE A 56 32.83 11.08 7.39
C ILE A 56 32.70 11.88 8.68
N GLU A 57 33.51 12.93 8.82
CA GLU A 57 33.33 13.93 9.86
C GLU A 57 31.87 14.44 9.79
N PRO A 58 31.04 14.21 10.81
CA PRO A 58 29.66 14.65 10.76
C PRO A 58 29.63 16.18 10.69
N ASP A 59 28.84 16.74 9.77
CA ASP A 59 28.62 18.19 9.69
C ASP A 59 28.19 18.69 11.08
N PRO A 60 28.95 19.62 11.71
CA PRO A 60 28.68 20.10 13.06
C PRO A 60 27.26 20.64 13.25
N PHE A 61 26.60 21.08 12.19
CA PHE A 61 25.26 21.67 12.24
C PHE A 61 24.14 20.70 11.82
N LEU A 62 24.47 19.45 11.48
CA LEU A 62 23.48 18.45 11.04
C LEU A 62 22.43 18.19 12.12
N ALA A 63 22.86 18.03 13.38
CA ALA A 63 21.97 17.82 14.51
C ALA A 63 20.99 19.00 14.69
N THR A 64 21.51 20.22 14.70
CA THR A 64 20.68 21.44 14.83
C THR A 64 19.71 21.60 13.65
N ARG A 65 20.13 21.26 12.43
CA ARG A 65 19.25 21.30 11.24
C ARG A 65 18.10 20.29 11.37
N ILE A 66 18.39 19.08 11.82
CA ILE A 66 17.37 18.03 12.02
C ILE A 66 16.38 18.45 13.12
N GLU A 67 16.88 18.91 14.26
CA GLU A 67 16.06 19.42 15.37
C GLU A 67 15.15 20.57 14.91
N GLY A 68 15.70 21.53 14.15
CA GLY A 68 14.92 22.63 13.60
C GLY A 68 13.81 22.17 12.64
N LEU A 69 14.04 21.14 11.83
CA LEU A 69 13.01 20.56 10.94
C LEU A 69 11.90 19.87 11.73
N ILE A 70 12.26 19.09 12.75
CA ILE A 70 11.28 18.40 13.62
C ILE A 70 10.43 19.44 14.37
N GLN A 71 11.08 20.44 14.96
CA GLN A 71 10.40 21.49 15.70
C GLN A 71 9.49 22.32 14.80
N ARG A 72 9.92 22.69 13.59
CA ARG A 72 9.06 23.38 12.61
C ARG A 72 7.84 22.55 12.23
N ARG A 73 7.97 21.22 12.09
CA ARG A 73 6.83 20.34 11.80
C ARG A 73 5.85 20.26 12.96
N GLN A 74 6.34 20.27 14.21
CA GLN A 74 5.49 20.26 15.41
C GLN A 74 4.82 21.62 15.68
N LEU A 75 5.52 22.72 15.38
CA LEU A 75 5.07 24.09 15.65
C LEU A 75 4.25 24.71 14.52
N GLN A 76 4.12 24.06 13.37
CA GLN A 76 3.09 24.44 12.42
C GLN A 76 1.78 23.78 12.85
N PRO A 77 0.87 24.49 13.54
CA PRO A 77 -0.50 24.04 13.54
C PRO A 77 -0.89 24.00 12.07
N VAL A 78 -1.32 22.82 11.60
CA VAL A 78 -2.09 22.76 10.37
C VAL A 78 -3.22 23.76 10.60
N ARG A 79 -3.12 24.95 10.00
CA ARG A 79 -4.17 25.96 10.00
C ARG A 79 -5.26 25.41 9.08
N ARG A 80 -5.86 24.31 9.50
CA ARG A 80 -7.10 23.78 8.97
C ARG A 80 -8.10 24.86 9.29
N SER A 81 -8.34 25.71 8.30
CA SER A 81 -9.49 26.59 8.28
C SER A 81 -10.71 25.67 8.34
N PHE A 82 -11.15 25.36 9.56
CA PHE A 82 -12.22 24.41 9.86
C PHE A 82 -13.55 24.82 9.21
N SER A 83 -13.64 26.07 8.77
CA SER A 83 -14.78 26.70 8.14
C SER A 83 -15.00 26.34 6.66
N PHE A 84 -14.03 25.73 5.96
CA PHE A 84 -14.15 25.52 4.50
C PHE A 84 -14.60 24.12 4.05
N ASN A 85 -14.81 23.16 4.96
CA ASN A 85 -15.19 21.79 4.59
C ASN A 85 -16.69 21.45 4.69
N LEU A 86 -17.53 22.31 5.29
CA LEU A 86 -18.98 22.04 5.37
C LEU A 86 -19.74 22.52 4.12
N ILE A 87 -19.25 23.57 3.46
CA ILE A 87 -19.87 24.18 2.28
C ILE A 87 -19.95 23.21 1.09
N PRO A 88 -18.90 22.43 0.73
CA PRO A 88 -18.98 21.54 -0.44
C PRO A 88 -19.91 20.33 -0.21
N ALA A 89 -19.99 19.80 1.01
CA ALA A 89 -20.83 18.63 1.32
C ALA A 89 -22.32 18.95 1.26
N LEU A 90 -22.72 20.11 1.79
CA LEU A 90 -24.12 20.58 1.72
C LEU A 90 -24.52 20.97 0.29
N GLY A 91 -23.60 21.57 -0.48
CA GLY A 91 -23.85 21.95 -1.87
C GLY A 91 -24.15 20.74 -2.77
N PHE A 92 -23.41 19.64 -2.62
CA PHE A 92 -23.61 18.44 -3.43
C PHE A 92 -24.96 17.76 -3.16
N SER A 93 -25.36 17.68 -1.89
CA SER A 93 -26.67 17.13 -1.51
C SER A 93 -27.82 17.98 -2.05
N LEU A 94 -27.73 19.31 -1.94
CA LEU A 94 -28.75 20.21 -2.45
C LEU A 94 -28.86 20.16 -3.98
N PHE A 95 -27.72 20.02 -4.68
CA PHE A 95 -27.69 19.93 -6.14
C PHE A 95 -28.37 18.65 -6.65
N ILE A 96 -28.14 17.50 -5.99
CA ILE A 96 -28.84 16.24 -6.32
C ILE A 96 -30.34 16.40 -6.10
N LEU A 97 -30.74 17.00 -4.97
CA LEU A 97 -32.16 17.21 -4.67
C LEU A 97 -32.82 18.11 -5.73
N ALA A 98 -32.18 19.23 -6.08
CA ALA A 98 -32.65 20.12 -7.13
C ALA A 98 -32.73 19.43 -8.50
N GLY A 99 -31.77 18.56 -8.83
CA GLY A 99 -31.79 17.75 -10.05
C GLY A 99 -32.96 16.77 -10.11
N VAL A 100 -33.25 16.06 -9.01
CA VAL A 100 -34.37 15.12 -8.93
C VAL A 100 -35.72 15.85 -9.03
N PHE A 101 -35.92 16.89 -8.23
CA PHE A 101 -37.17 17.67 -8.24
C PHE A 101 -37.35 18.46 -9.54
N GLY A 102 -36.26 19.04 -10.08
CA GLY A 102 -36.27 19.75 -11.35
C GLY A 102 -36.56 18.82 -12.53
N GLY A 103 -35.94 17.64 -12.55
CA GLY A 103 -36.21 16.61 -13.55
C GLY A 103 -37.66 16.13 -13.52
N PHE A 104 -38.24 15.93 -12.34
CA PHE A 104 -39.65 15.57 -12.19
C PHE A 104 -40.61 16.66 -12.73
N GLY A 105 -40.30 17.94 -12.43
CA GLY A 105 -41.09 19.07 -12.91
C GLY A 105 -41.05 19.24 -14.44
N ILE A 106 -39.86 19.13 -15.04
CA ILE A 106 -39.67 19.22 -16.49
C ILE A 106 -40.30 18.02 -17.19
N GLY A 107 -40.17 16.80 -16.64
CA GLY A 107 -40.80 15.60 -17.15
C GLY A 107 -42.31 15.75 -17.30
N LYS A 108 -42.98 16.31 -16.28
CA LYS A 108 -44.43 16.54 -16.29
C LYS A 108 -44.88 17.54 -17.37
N LEU A 109 -44.04 18.51 -17.72
CA LEU A 109 -44.36 19.50 -18.76
C LEU A 109 -44.17 18.96 -20.17
N ILE A 110 -43.26 18.00 -20.35
CA ILE A 110 -42.93 17.42 -21.66
C ILE A 110 -43.78 16.18 -21.96
N THR A 111 -44.27 15.46 -20.94
CA THR A 111 -45.20 14.34 -21.11
C THR A 111 -46.64 14.77 -20.83
N PRO A 112 -47.47 15.07 -21.83
CA PRO A 112 -48.92 14.98 -21.66
C PRO A 112 -49.26 13.50 -21.48
N VAL A 113 -49.29 13.02 -20.24
CA VAL A 113 -49.72 11.65 -19.93
C VAL A 113 -51.22 11.58 -20.18
N HIS A 114 -51.59 11.15 -21.38
CA HIS A 114 -52.77 10.31 -21.55
C HIS A 114 -52.34 8.89 -21.14
N SER A 115 -53.02 8.37 -20.13
CA SER A 115 -52.85 7.06 -19.53
C SER A 115 -52.67 5.94 -20.56
N SER A 116 -51.45 5.42 -20.70
CA SER A 116 -51.18 4.14 -21.36
C SER A 116 -49.86 3.51 -20.88
N GLU A 117 -49.68 3.42 -19.56
CA GLU A 117 -48.55 2.71 -18.92
C GLU A 117 -48.64 1.17 -19.02
N ALA A 118 -49.72 0.61 -19.60
CA ALA A 118 -49.95 -0.83 -19.62
C ALA A 118 -49.46 -1.56 -20.89
N ILE A 119 -49.16 -0.86 -21.99
CA ILE A 119 -48.89 -1.52 -23.30
C ILE A 119 -47.38 -1.53 -23.63
N VAL A 120 -46.64 -0.48 -23.29
CA VAL A 120 -45.21 -0.38 -23.65
C VAL A 120 -44.34 -1.32 -22.80
N THR A 121 -44.76 -1.61 -21.57
CA THR A 121 -44.07 -2.56 -20.69
C THR A 121 -44.34 -4.01 -21.08
N SER A 122 -45.44 -4.33 -21.78
CA SER A 122 -45.75 -5.71 -22.17
C SER A 122 -44.97 -6.15 -23.40
N GLU A 123 -44.84 -5.31 -24.43
CA GLU A 123 -44.10 -5.70 -25.64
C GLU A 123 -42.59 -5.82 -25.39
N LEU A 124 -42.00 -4.92 -24.58
CA LEU A 124 -40.58 -5.02 -24.23
C LEU A 124 -40.28 -6.25 -23.36
N ARG A 125 -41.23 -6.65 -22.50
CA ARG A 125 -41.10 -7.86 -21.67
C ARG A 125 -41.16 -9.14 -22.51
N ILE A 126 -41.99 -9.18 -23.55
CA ILE A 126 -42.08 -10.33 -24.47
C ILE A 126 -40.79 -10.49 -25.28
N VAL A 127 -40.15 -9.39 -25.69
CA VAL A 127 -38.89 -9.44 -26.46
C VAL A 127 -37.67 -9.81 -25.59
N MET A 128 -37.72 -9.53 -24.28
CA MET A 128 -36.60 -9.81 -23.36
C MET A 128 -36.74 -11.11 -22.56
N ASP A 129 -37.86 -11.82 -22.66
CA ASP A 129 -38.10 -13.09 -21.96
C ASP A 129 -37.67 -14.27 -22.84
N ASP A 130 -36.34 -14.42 -22.97
CA ASP A 130 -35.69 -15.48 -23.77
C ASP A 130 -36.09 -16.91 -23.28
N LEU A 131 -36.47 -17.03 -21.99
CA LEU A 131 -37.00 -18.27 -21.40
C LEU A 131 -38.37 -18.68 -21.94
N MET A 132 -39.16 -17.76 -22.50
CA MET A 132 -40.43 -18.06 -23.17
C MET A 132 -40.23 -18.48 -24.63
N LEU A 133 -39.16 -18.01 -25.27
CA LEU A 133 -38.84 -18.30 -26.68
C LEU A 133 -38.21 -19.68 -26.84
N GLU A 134 -37.36 -20.10 -25.91
CA GLU A 134 -36.75 -21.44 -25.87
C GLU A 134 -37.08 -22.16 -24.55
N PRO A 135 -38.11 -23.02 -24.51
CA PRO A 135 -38.45 -23.75 -23.30
C PRO A 135 -37.33 -24.75 -22.95
N ILE A 136 -36.92 -24.80 -21.69
CA ILE A 136 -35.88 -25.69 -21.14
C ILE A 136 -36.04 -27.16 -21.55
N GLU A 137 -37.27 -27.60 -21.81
CA GLU A 137 -37.61 -28.92 -22.37
C GLU A 137 -36.83 -29.23 -23.66
N THR A 138 -36.70 -28.25 -24.57
CA THR A 138 -35.94 -28.41 -25.82
C THR A 138 -34.44 -28.57 -25.58
N PHE A 139 -33.88 -27.83 -24.63
CA PHE A 139 -32.47 -27.94 -24.23
C PHE A 139 -32.12 -29.29 -23.59
N LEU A 140 -33.08 -29.92 -22.90
CA LEU A 140 -32.91 -31.23 -22.27
C LEU A 140 -33.09 -32.41 -23.23
N LEU A 141 -33.81 -32.23 -24.35
CA LEU A 141 -34.02 -33.26 -25.36
C LEU A 141 -32.92 -33.34 -26.41
N GLU A 142 -32.04 -32.34 -26.48
CA GLU A 142 -30.92 -32.26 -27.43
C GLU A 142 -29.57 -32.73 -26.86
N LEU A 143 -29.58 -33.30 -25.64
CA LEU A 143 -28.45 -34.00 -24.99
C LEU A 143 -28.51 -35.51 -25.18
#